data_AF-A0A965KMQ3-F1
#
_entry.id   AF-A0A965KMQ3-F1
#
_cell.length_a   1.000
_cell.length_b   1.000
_cell.length_c   1.000
_cell.angle_alpha   90.00
_cell.angle_beta   90.00
_cell.angle_gamma   90.00
#
_symmetry.space_group_name_H-M   'P 1'
#
loop_
_entity.id
_entity.type
_entity.pdbx_description
1 polymer ?
#
loop_
_entity_poly.entity_id
_entity_poly.type
_entity_poly.pdbx_seq_one_letter_code
_entity_poly.pdbx_strand_id
1 'polypeptide(L)'
;MISMRHEKVSSQLLFVQSGFTLVELLAVITLLSLMLFMGLPFLQSQFQERELEQTARQFIRHAQFARQYALYSGEHTAIRPRAGETWALGWQTEVLEASSTIGVINSVLAQYELPTYVQIDAHRFRDPHSNTI
;
A
#
# COMPACT_ATOMS: atom_id res chain seq x y z
N MET A 1 -32.35 -29.79 -76.86
CA MET A 1 -32.65 -30.23 -75.48
C MET A 1 -31.34 -30.73 -74.88
N ILE A 2 -31.07 -30.42 -73.61
CA ILE A 2 -29.89 -30.73 -72.78
C ILE A 2 -28.97 -29.53 -72.50
N SER A 3 -29.24 -29.00 -71.31
CA SER A 3 -28.53 -28.08 -70.44
C SER A 3 -27.04 -28.39 -70.25
N MET A 4 -26.19 -27.35 -70.10
CA MET A 4 -25.44 -27.13 -68.86
C MET A 4 -24.73 -25.76 -68.88
N ARG A 5 -25.39 -24.80 -68.24
CA ARG A 5 -24.79 -23.68 -67.49
C ARG A 5 -23.91 -24.28 -66.40
N HIS A 6 -22.69 -23.80 -66.17
CA HIS A 6 -22.06 -23.63 -64.84
C HIS A 6 -20.59 -23.21 -65.03
N GLU A 7 -20.27 -21.93 -64.78
CA GLU A 7 -19.10 -21.55 -63.98
C GLU A 7 -19.11 -20.04 -63.74
N LYS A 8 -19.79 -19.62 -62.67
CA LYS A 8 -19.37 -18.45 -61.90
C LYS A 8 -18.92 -18.98 -60.55
N VAL A 9 -17.82 -19.71 -60.55
CA VAL A 9 -17.07 -19.99 -59.33
C VAL A 9 -16.18 -18.76 -59.08
N SER A 10 -16.04 -18.39 -57.81
CA SER A 10 -15.15 -17.33 -57.32
C SER A 10 -15.71 -15.90 -57.33
N SER A 11 -16.62 -15.62 -56.40
CA SER A 11 -16.78 -14.27 -55.82
C SER A 11 -17.65 -14.28 -54.56
N GLN A 12 -17.47 -15.27 -53.69
CA GLN A 12 -18.12 -15.27 -52.36
C GLN A 12 -17.12 -15.58 -51.23
N LEU A 13 -15.91 -15.03 -51.33
CA LEU A 13 -15.10 -14.68 -50.15
C LEU A 13 -15.37 -13.22 -49.76
N LEU A 14 -16.64 -12.80 -49.80
CA LEU A 14 -17.03 -11.56 -49.15
C LEU A 14 -17.28 -11.93 -47.70
N PHE A 15 -16.25 -11.70 -46.89
CA PHE A 15 -16.31 -11.65 -45.44
C PHE A 15 -17.63 -10.99 -45.03
N VAL A 16 -18.55 -11.76 -44.46
CA VAL A 16 -19.78 -11.23 -43.91
C VAL A 16 -19.37 -10.40 -42.69
N GLN A 17 -19.12 -9.12 -42.91
CA GLN A 17 -19.10 -8.15 -41.82
C GLN A 17 -20.54 -7.97 -41.36
N SER A 18 -20.98 -8.83 -40.43
CA SER A 18 -22.16 -8.54 -39.62
C SER A 18 -21.78 -7.40 -38.68
N GLY A 19 -22.22 -6.18 -39.00
CA GLY A 19 -22.09 -5.04 -38.10
C GLY A 19 -22.72 -5.39 -36.75
N PHE A 20 -21.98 -5.14 -35.67
CA PHE A 20 -22.43 -5.36 -34.29
C PHE A 20 -23.81 -4.74 -34.08
N THR A 21 -24.75 -5.55 -33.60
CA THR A 21 -26.08 -5.04 -33.28
C THR A 21 -26.02 -4.19 -32.02
N LEU A 22 -26.90 -3.20 -31.88
CA LEU A 22 -27.00 -2.38 -30.66
C LEU A 22 -27.23 -3.24 -29.41
N VAL A 23 -28.02 -4.30 -29.55
CA VAL A 23 -28.32 -5.26 -28.48
C VAL A 23 -27.09 -6.07 -28.08
N GLU A 24 -26.26 -6.46 -29.03
CA GLU A 24 -25.00 -7.18 -28.77
C GLU A 24 -24.01 -6.29 -28.02
N LEU A 25 -23.88 -5.01 -28.39
CA LEU A 25 -23.06 -4.06 -27.64
C LEU A 25 -23.57 -3.88 -26.20
N LEU A 26 -24.89 -3.77 -26.02
CA LEU A 26 -25.51 -3.70 -24.69
C LEU A 26 -25.23 -4.97 -23.86
N ALA A 27 -25.30 -6.16 -24.47
CA ALA A 27 -24.97 -7.41 -23.81
C ALA A 27 -23.49 -7.47 -23.39
N VAL A 28 -22.57 -7.03 -24.25
CA VAL A 28 -21.13 -7.03 -23.95
C VAL A 28 -20.80 -6.05 -22.82
N ILE A 29 -21.31 -4.81 -22.85
CA ILE A 29 -21.02 -3.84 -21.79
C ILE A 29 -21.64 -4.24 -20.44
N THR A 30 -22.81 -4.91 -20.45
CA THR A 30 -23.44 -5.41 -19.22
C THR A 30 -22.64 -6.55 -18.62
N LEU A 31 -22.13 -7.46 -19.44
CA LEU A 31 -21.26 -8.55 -19.00
C LEU A 31 -19.91 -8.02 -18.46
N LEU A 32 -19.31 -7.05 -19.15
CA LEU A 32 -18.11 -6.34 -18.67
C LEU A 32 -18.35 -5.65 -17.34
N SER A 33 -19.48 -4.94 -17.19
CA SER A 33 -19.84 -4.27 -15.93
C SER A 33 -19.96 -5.27 -14.77
N LEU A 34 -20.59 -6.43 -15.00
CA LEU A 34 -20.71 -7.49 -14.00
C LEU A 34 -19.34 -8.04 -13.59
N MET A 35 -18.47 -8.29 -14.58
CA MET A 35 -17.09 -8.73 -14.33
C MET A 35 -16.28 -7.71 -13.53
N LEU A 36 -16.38 -6.42 -13.88
CA LEU A 36 -15.69 -5.35 -13.16
C LEU A 36 -16.21 -5.21 -11.73
N PHE A 37 -17.52 -5.32 -11.52
CA PHE A 37 -18.13 -5.27 -10.19
C PHE A 37 -17.59 -6.37 -9.27
N MET A 38 -17.40 -7.58 -9.80
CA MET A 38 -16.80 -8.70 -9.05
C MET A 38 -15.28 -8.56 -8.89
N GLY A 39 -14.58 -7.96 -9.86
CA GLY A 39 -13.12 -7.80 -9.84
C GLY A 39 -12.60 -6.67 -8.94
N LEU A 40 -13.35 -5.59 -8.79
CA LEU A 40 -12.98 -4.43 -7.96
C LEU A 40 -12.69 -4.75 -6.47
N PRO A 41 -13.53 -5.51 -5.73
CA PRO A 41 -13.25 -5.80 -4.32
C PRO A 41 -11.99 -6.66 -4.12
N PHE A 42 -11.60 -7.46 -5.12
CA PHE A 42 -10.38 -8.27 -5.08
C PHE A 42 -9.10 -7.43 -5.10
N LEU A 43 -9.14 -6.25 -5.74
CA LEU A 43 -8.01 -5.32 -5.70
C LEU A 43 -7.88 -4.68 -4.32
N GLN A 44 -8.98 -4.40 -3.63
CA GLN A 44 -8.99 -3.71 -2.33
C GLN A 44 -8.38 -4.55 -1.20
N SER A 45 -8.59 -5.86 -1.18
CA SER A 45 -8.06 -6.76 -0.14
C SER A 45 -6.53 -6.85 -0.15
N GLN A 46 -5.90 -6.62 -1.29
CA GLN A 46 -4.44 -6.67 -1.45
C GLN A 46 -3.72 -5.44 -0.87
N PHE A 47 -4.42 -4.35 -0.56
CA PHE A 47 -3.80 -3.14 -0.03
C PHE A 47 -3.56 -3.19 1.48
N GLN A 48 -4.45 -3.85 2.24
CA GLN A 48 -4.42 -3.84 3.71
C GLN A 48 -3.16 -4.51 4.29
N GLU A 49 -2.71 -5.63 3.72
CA GLU A 49 -1.51 -6.32 4.20
C GLU A 49 -0.22 -5.55 3.86
N ARG A 50 -0.19 -4.91 2.69
CA ARG A 50 0.99 -4.19 2.20
C ARG A 50 1.29 -2.97 3.05
N GLU A 51 0.25 -2.33 3.53
CA GLU A 51 0.33 -1.12 4.33
C GLU A 51 1.00 -1.35 5.68
N LEU A 52 0.59 -2.40 6.41
CA LEU A 52 1.24 -2.81 7.65
C LEU A 52 2.72 -3.15 7.42
N GLU A 53 3.01 -3.92 6.38
CA GLU A 53 4.37 -4.34 6.04
C GLU A 53 5.25 -3.15 5.63
N GLN A 54 4.70 -2.17 4.91
CA GLN A 54 5.37 -0.91 4.58
C GLN A 54 5.66 -0.08 5.83
N THR A 55 4.69 0.08 6.73
CA THR A 55 4.88 0.79 8.01
C THR A 55 5.95 0.11 8.87
N ALA A 56 5.92 -1.22 8.99
CA ALA A 56 6.93 -1.97 9.74
C ALA A 56 8.34 -1.80 9.16
N ARG A 57 8.49 -1.88 7.83
CA ARG A 57 9.77 -1.61 7.16
C ARG A 57 10.25 -0.18 7.38
N GLN A 58 9.35 0.80 7.35
CA GLN A 58 9.70 2.20 7.62
C GLN A 58 10.19 2.38 9.05
N PHE A 59 9.52 1.73 10.01
CA PHE A 59 9.93 1.76 11.41
C PHE A 59 11.34 1.19 11.59
N ILE A 60 11.62 0.02 11.03
CA ILE A 60 12.94 -0.61 11.07
C ILE A 60 14.00 0.30 10.45
N ARG A 61 13.70 0.93 9.28
CA ARG A 61 14.63 1.88 8.65
C ARG A 61 14.97 3.05 9.56
N HIS A 62 13.98 3.66 10.19
CA HIS A 62 14.19 4.77 11.13
C HIS A 62 14.97 4.33 12.38
N ALA A 63 14.75 3.10 12.85
CA ALA A 63 15.51 2.54 13.97
C ALA A 63 16.98 2.30 13.62
N GLN A 64 17.25 1.76 12.42
CA GLN A 64 18.62 1.59 11.94
C GLN A 64 19.30 2.96 11.73
N PHE A 65 18.58 3.93 11.18
CA PHE A 65 19.08 5.30 11.03
C PHE A 65 19.44 5.92 12.39
N ALA A 66 18.53 5.87 13.37
CA ALA A 66 18.80 6.40 14.71
C ALA A 66 20.01 5.72 15.37
N ARG A 67 20.14 4.40 15.21
CA ARG A 67 21.31 3.64 15.70
C ARG A 67 22.60 4.10 15.03
N GLN A 68 22.60 4.22 13.70
CA GLN A 68 23.78 4.65 12.94
C GLN A 68 24.17 6.08 13.29
N TYR A 69 23.18 6.97 13.41
CA TYR A 69 23.39 8.35 13.83
C TYR A 69 24.03 8.39 15.22
N ALA A 70 23.46 7.69 16.22
CA ALA A 70 24.02 7.64 17.56
C ALA A 70 25.46 7.11 17.62
N LEU A 71 25.78 6.09 16.81
CA LEU A 71 27.13 5.54 16.73
C LEU A 71 28.13 6.50 16.07
N TYR A 72 27.68 7.29 15.09
CA TYR A 72 28.53 8.22 14.35
C TYR A 72 28.71 9.55 15.06
N SER A 73 27.64 10.14 15.61
CA SER A 73 27.69 11.41 16.34
C SER A 73 28.20 11.24 17.78
N GLY A 74 28.12 10.03 18.34
CA GLY A 74 28.37 9.79 19.76
C GLY A 74 27.26 10.34 20.67
N GLU A 75 26.16 10.82 20.10
CA GLU A 75 25.03 11.37 20.83
C GLU A 75 23.96 10.31 21.09
N HIS A 76 23.31 10.39 22.25
CA HIS A 76 22.18 9.51 22.54
C HIS A 76 21.03 9.85 21.60
N THR A 77 20.55 8.89 20.81
CA THR A 77 19.41 9.08 19.90
C THR A 77 18.34 8.05 20.21
N ALA A 78 17.07 8.47 20.24
CA ALA A 78 15.94 7.59 20.50
C ALA A 78 14.81 7.81 19.49
N ILE A 79 13.98 6.78 19.33
CA ILE A 79 12.68 6.91 18.66
C ILE A 79 11.62 7.12 19.73
N ARG A 80 10.81 8.16 19.58
CA ARG A 80 9.68 8.48 20.45
C ARG A 80 8.37 8.62 19.65
N PRO A 81 7.21 8.41 20.27
CA PRO A 81 5.93 8.79 19.69
C PRO A 81 5.91 10.28 19.37
N ARG A 82 5.28 10.65 18.25
CA ARG A 82 5.22 12.05 17.80
C ARG A 82 4.42 12.94 18.76
N ALA A 83 3.34 12.40 19.34
CA ALA A 83 2.39 13.18 20.11
C ALA A 83 2.06 12.46 21.42
N GLY A 84 2.59 13.00 22.54
CA GLY A 84 2.37 12.43 23.87
C GLY A 84 2.97 11.04 24.00
N GLU A 85 2.20 10.08 24.53
CA GLU A 85 2.63 8.69 24.74
C GLU A 85 2.08 7.72 23.66
N THR A 86 1.32 8.22 22.68
CA THR A 86 0.68 7.35 21.68
C THR A 86 1.53 7.19 20.43
N TRP A 87 1.78 5.94 20.09
CA TRP A 87 2.42 5.57 18.83
C TRP A 87 1.45 5.66 17.65
N ALA A 88 0.14 5.79 17.88
CA ALA A 88 -0.89 5.76 16.84
C ALA A 88 -0.78 6.92 15.82
N LEU A 89 -0.14 8.04 16.20
CA LEU A 89 0.04 9.20 15.34
C LEU A 89 1.40 9.21 14.61
N GLY A 90 2.21 8.18 14.83
CA GLY A 90 3.51 7.99 14.22
C GLY A 90 4.62 8.18 15.24
N TRP A 91 5.84 8.24 14.72
CA TRP A 91 7.05 8.33 15.53
C TRP A 91 8.01 9.34 14.96
N GLN A 92 8.91 9.80 15.81
CA GLN A 92 10.01 10.69 15.46
C GLN A 92 11.32 10.16 16.05
N THR A 93 12.42 10.40 15.36
CA THR A 93 13.77 10.17 15.88
C THR A 93 14.31 11.48 16.42
N GLU A 94 14.79 11.47 17.65
CA GLU A 94 15.29 12.66 18.32
C GLU A 94 16.61 12.39 19.03
N VAL A 95 17.48 13.40 19.05
CA VAL A 95 18.70 13.38 19.86
C VAL A 95 18.34 13.76 21.29
N LEU A 96 18.75 12.91 22.22
CA LEU A 96 18.65 13.09 23.65
C LEU A 96 19.86 13.87 24.13
N GLU A 97 19.69 15.17 24.31
CA GLU A 97 20.71 15.97 24.99
C GLU A 97 20.57 15.80 26.51
N ALA A 98 21.66 15.39 27.17
CA ALA A 98 21.74 15.39 28.62
C ALA A 98 21.94 16.85 29.12
N SER A 99 20.89 17.68 29.08
CA SER A 99 20.98 19.06 29.55
C SER A 99 20.45 19.18 30.98
N SER A 100 21.34 19.57 31.91
CA SER A 100 21.05 19.68 33.34
C SER A 100 20.48 21.03 33.76
N THR A 101 20.14 21.97 32.86
CA THR A 101 19.82 23.34 33.34
C THR A 101 18.77 24.13 32.56
N ILE A 102 18.59 23.98 31.25
CA ILE A 102 17.54 24.76 30.54
C ILE A 102 17.03 23.92 29.38
N GLY A 103 15.79 23.43 29.49
CA GLY A 103 14.95 22.85 28.42
C GLY A 103 15.66 21.86 27.50
N VAL A 104 15.40 20.56 27.66
CA VAL A 104 15.86 19.51 26.75
C VAL A 104 15.58 19.92 25.30
N ILE A 105 16.62 20.25 24.53
CA ILE A 105 16.49 20.57 23.11
C ILE A 105 16.50 19.23 22.38
N ASN A 106 15.37 18.53 22.36
CA ASN A 106 15.22 17.37 21.50
C ASN A 106 15.25 17.86 20.06
N SER A 107 16.37 17.68 19.37
CA SER A 107 16.45 17.96 17.93
C SER A 107 15.82 16.79 17.18
N VAL A 108 14.71 17.04 16.49
CA VAL A 108 14.03 16.03 15.67
C VAL A 108 14.82 15.82 14.39
N LEU A 109 15.35 14.61 14.21
CA LEU A 109 16.13 14.23 13.04
C LEU A 109 15.24 13.75 11.88
N ALA A 110 14.13 13.07 12.19
CA ALA A 110 13.19 12.55 11.21
C ALA A 110 11.83 12.26 11.88
N GLN A 111 10.77 12.36 11.10
CA GLN A 111 9.40 12.11 11.55
C GLN A 111 8.64 11.27 10.53
N TYR A 112 7.74 10.42 11.02
CA TYR A 112 6.85 9.62 10.19
C TYR A 112 5.41 9.70 10.71
N GLU A 113 4.44 9.59 9.81
CA GLU A 113 3.00 9.58 10.14
C GLU A 113 2.44 8.22 9.79
N LEU A 114 1.65 7.66 10.71
CA LEU A 114 0.97 6.41 10.43
C LEU A 114 -0.18 6.64 9.44
N PRO A 115 -0.36 5.73 8.47
CA PRO A 115 -1.56 5.73 7.65
C PRO A 115 -2.83 5.49 8.46
N THR A 116 -3.96 6.04 8.01
CA THR A 116 -5.25 6.06 8.73
C THR A 116 -5.78 4.69 9.16
N TYR A 117 -5.41 3.61 8.47
CA TYR A 117 -5.88 2.24 8.70
C TYR A 117 -4.89 1.38 9.51
N VAL A 118 -3.71 1.90 9.87
CA VAL A 118 -2.74 1.18 10.71
C VAL A 118 -2.83 1.70 12.13
N GLN A 119 -3.12 0.80 13.08
CA GLN A 119 -3.07 1.13 14.51
C GLN A 119 -1.99 0.31 15.21
N ILE A 120 -1.22 0.98 16.05
CA ILE A 120 -0.22 0.35 16.91
C ILE A 120 -0.86 0.16 18.29
N ASP A 121 -1.24 -1.09 18.60
CA ASP A 121 -1.69 -1.43 19.95
C ASP A 121 -0.49 -1.61 20.88
N ALA A 122 -0.22 -0.59 21.69
CA ALA A 122 0.87 -0.59 22.66
C ALA A 122 0.71 -1.66 23.75
N HIS A 123 -0.51 -2.15 24.03
CA HIS A 123 -0.74 -3.18 25.06
C HIS A 123 -0.10 -4.53 24.72
N ARG A 124 0.22 -4.75 23.43
CA ARG A 124 0.84 -5.99 22.94
C ARG A 124 2.36 -5.91 22.92
N PHE A 125 2.94 -4.73 23.13
CA PHE A 125 4.38 -4.52 23.24
C PHE A 125 4.84 -4.79 24.68
N ARG A 126 4.73 -6.05 25.13
CA ARG A 126 5.28 -6.49 26.42
C ARG A 126 6.77 -6.80 26.23
N ASP A 127 7.64 -6.03 26.87
CA ASP A 127 9.07 -6.34 26.94
C ASP A 127 9.24 -7.76 27.55
N PRO A 128 9.85 -8.72 26.83
CA PRO A 128 10.12 -10.06 27.34
C PRO A 128 11.02 -10.09 28.58
N HIS A 129 11.76 -9.00 28.82
CA HIS A 129 12.69 -8.84 29.93
C HIS A 129 12.15 -7.91 31.02
N SER A 130 10.93 -7.38 30.86
CA SER A 130 10.19 -6.72 31.95
C SER A 130 9.65 -7.78 32.91
N ASN A 131 10.56 -8.29 33.74
CA ASN A 131 10.22 -9.20 34.82
C ASN A 131 9.83 -8.37 36.04
N THR A 132 8.63 -7.81 36.02
CA THR A 132 7.98 -7.27 37.23
C THR A 132 6.82 -8.19 37.59
N ILE A 133 7.02 -8.96 38.67
CA ILE A 133 6.00 -9.65 39.45
C ILE A 133 5.11 -8.61 40.13
#